data_AF-A0A3D1ZAX3-F1
#
_entry.id   AF-A0A3D1ZAX3-F1
#
_cell.length_a   1.000
_cell.length_b   1.000
_cell.length_c   1.000
_cell.angle_alpha   90.00
_cell.angle_beta   90.00
_cell.angle_gamma   90.00
#
_symmetry.space_group_name_H-M   'P 1'
#
loop_
_entity.id
_entity.type
_entity.pdbx_description
1 polymer ?
#
loop_
_entity_poly.entity_id
_entity_poly.type
_entity_poly.pdbx_seq_one_letter_code
_entity_poly.pdbx_strand_id
1 'polypeptide(L)'
;MDIEAVRYSDRKKMKERYREALTYGFEPLDEPSLAPEVPKGAEVLLASRFPYLTNMQRRTVLATTEINSNYPVINKSRGWGRLNLVDAADGYAEFNGNIDVNMDASDGGFNAEDYWRNDISGEGRLTKNGTGTLYLTGNNTYSSGTLVQGGSLIAASPTAFGTNTLYVTDGNVEISTKEALTVSDFVMEGGELTIDLVTNENAQLKAENGIYLAGVDQVLHLHVPILKMPVSYTVLTSNHLEGEFKEINAVDVEGNTYIVAMNYAENGAVVTVSPSS
;
A
#
# COMPACT_ATOMS: atom_id res chain seq x y z
N MET A 1 20.04 -20.72 18.65
CA MET A 1 19.45 -19.52 18.04
C MET A 1 20.33 -19.19 16.84
N ASP A 2 19.81 -19.34 15.64
CA ASP A 2 20.59 -19.16 14.42
C ASP A 2 20.97 -17.69 14.26
N ILE A 3 22.26 -17.39 14.38
CA ILE A 3 22.80 -16.02 14.35
C ILE A 3 22.58 -15.39 12.98
N GLU A 4 22.52 -16.20 11.90
CA GLU A 4 22.21 -15.70 10.57
C GLU A 4 20.74 -15.27 10.44
N ALA A 5 19.81 -16.05 11.01
CA ALA A 5 18.39 -15.71 11.01
C ALA A 5 18.11 -14.37 11.73
N VAL A 6 18.80 -14.08 12.83
CA VAL A 6 18.68 -12.80 13.56
C VAL A 6 19.32 -11.63 12.80
N ARG A 7 20.39 -11.88 12.02
CA ARG A 7 21.06 -10.84 11.24
C ARG A 7 20.16 -10.28 10.14
N TYR A 8 19.38 -11.13 9.47
CA TYR A 8 18.54 -10.76 8.33
C TYR A 8 17.06 -10.52 8.68
N SER A 9 16.64 -10.77 9.92
CA SER A 9 15.25 -10.51 10.35
C SER A 9 14.92 -9.02 10.48
N ASP A 10 15.91 -8.18 10.77
CA ASP A 10 15.74 -6.73 10.86
C ASP A 10 15.96 -6.09 9.47
N ARG A 11 14.86 -5.76 8.80
CA ARG A 11 14.86 -5.25 7.43
C ARG A 11 15.60 -3.92 7.29
N LYS A 12 15.48 -3.02 8.29
CA LYS A 12 16.17 -1.73 8.28
C LYS A 12 17.67 -1.92 8.36
N LYS A 13 18.16 -2.73 9.31
CA LYS A 13 19.58 -3.05 9.42
C LYS A 13 20.10 -3.79 8.20
N MET A 14 19.27 -4.61 7.54
CA MET A 14 19.64 -5.26 6.29
C MET A 14 19.89 -4.24 5.17
N LYS A 15 18.98 -3.27 4.98
CA LYS A 15 19.14 -2.18 3.99
C LYS A 15 20.40 -1.35 4.27
N GLU A 16 20.63 -0.97 5.52
CA GLU A 16 21.83 -0.22 5.94
C GLU A 16 23.13 -0.97 5.60
N ARG A 17 23.23 -2.25 5.99
CA ARG A 17 24.42 -3.07 5.68
C ARG A 17 24.60 -3.29 4.18
N TYR A 18 23.53 -3.50 3.42
CA TYR A 18 23.63 -3.68 1.98
C TYR A 18 24.10 -2.39 1.30
N ARG A 19 23.61 -1.23 1.76
CA ARG A 19 24.07 0.08 1.28
C ARG A 19 25.55 0.29 1.58
N GLU A 20 26.01 0.00 2.80
CA GLU A 20 27.43 0.09 3.17
C GLU A 20 28.31 -0.80 2.27
N ALA A 21 27.85 -2.01 1.95
CA ALA A 21 28.54 -2.92 1.05
C ALA A 21 28.58 -2.40 -0.40
N LEU A 22 27.48 -1.83 -0.90
CA LEU A 22 27.42 -1.24 -2.25
C LEU A 22 28.33 -0.02 -2.41
N THR A 23 28.52 0.77 -1.35
CA THR A 23 29.38 1.95 -1.36
C THR A 23 30.84 1.62 -1.01
N TYR A 24 31.15 0.36 -0.71
CA TYR A 24 32.46 -0.09 -0.23
C TYR A 24 32.93 0.65 1.04
N GLY A 25 31.99 1.18 1.83
CA GLY A 25 32.29 2.03 2.99
C GLY A 25 32.81 3.43 2.64
N PHE A 26 32.76 3.85 1.37
CA PHE A 26 33.11 5.21 0.98
C PHE A 26 31.97 6.20 1.31
N GLU A 27 32.38 7.39 1.71
CA GLU A 27 31.49 8.56 1.81
C GLU A 27 31.18 9.12 0.41
N PRO A 28 30.00 9.78 0.24
CA PRO A 28 29.69 10.47 -1.01
C PRO A 28 30.65 11.63 -1.25
N LEU A 29 30.98 11.87 -2.52
CA LEU A 29 31.77 13.01 -2.97
C LEU A 29 30.95 14.31 -2.89
N ASP A 30 31.65 15.43 -2.74
CA ASP A 30 31.08 16.79 -2.84
C ASP A 30 30.83 17.17 -4.30
N GLU A 31 29.95 16.41 -4.94
CA GLU A 31 29.46 16.65 -6.30
C GLU A 31 27.96 16.32 -6.38
N PRO A 32 27.20 16.99 -7.26
CA PRO A 32 25.79 16.67 -7.45
C PRO A 32 25.59 15.21 -7.89
N SER A 33 24.55 14.56 -7.36
CA SER A 33 24.11 13.26 -7.88
C SER A 33 23.53 13.44 -9.29
N LEU A 34 23.81 12.47 -10.16
CA LEU A 34 23.29 12.37 -11.51
C LEU A 34 21.94 11.63 -11.49
N ALA A 35 21.15 11.88 -12.53
CA ALA A 35 19.90 11.15 -12.76
C ALA A 35 20.16 9.62 -12.78
N PRO A 36 19.15 8.81 -12.40
CA PRO A 36 19.26 7.35 -12.46
C PRO A 36 19.69 6.85 -13.85
N GLU A 37 20.54 5.83 -13.89
CA GLU A 37 21.00 5.20 -15.13
C GLU A 37 20.79 3.68 -15.03
N VAL A 38 19.66 3.18 -15.54
CA VAL A 38 19.40 1.74 -15.52
C VAL A 38 20.01 1.09 -16.76
N PRO A 39 20.92 0.10 -16.64
CA PRO A 39 21.47 -0.59 -17.80
C PRO A 39 20.40 -1.34 -18.60
N LYS A 40 20.51 -1.39 -19.94
CA LYS A 40 19.60 -2.19 -20.77
C LYS A 40 19.65 -3.67 -20.36
N GLY A 41 18.50 -4.30 -20.18
CA GLY A 41 18.39 -5.69 -19.75
C GLY A 41 18.38 -5.88 -18.23
N ALA A 42 18.71 -4.86 -17.42
CA ALA A 42 18.69 -4.99 -15.97
C ALA A 42 17.29 -5.31 -15.41
N GLU A 43 16.22 -5.00 -16.14
CA GLU A 43 14.84 -5.36 -15.77
C GLU A 43 14.62 -6.86 -15.51
N VAL A 44 15.45 -7.73 -16.09
CA VAL A 44 15.34 -9.19 -15.88
C VAL A 44 15.70 -9.59 -14.45
N LEU A 45 16.50 -8.78 -13.74
CA LEU A 45 16.86 -8.99 -12.34
C LEU A 45 15.64 -8.98 -11.42
N LEU A 46 14.56 -8.31 -11.85
CA LEU A 46 13.32 -8.19 -11.10
C LEU A 46 12.17 -9.01 -11.71
N ALA A 47 12.40 -9.77 -12.80
CA ALA A 47 11.33 -10.43 -13.53
C ALA A 47 10.57 -11.48 -12.70
N SER A 48 11.29 -12.28 -11.89
CA SER A 48 10.64 -13.24 -10.99
C SER A 48 10.08 -12.60 -9.72
N ARG A 49 10.65 -11.47 -9.29
CA ARG A 49 10.20 -10.74 -8.10
C ARG A 49 8.91 -9.97 -8.36
N PHE A 50 8.78 -9.36 -9.55
CA PHE A 50 7.61 -8.59 -9.97
C PHE A 50 7.12 -9.09 -11.34
N PRO A 51 6.52 -10.30 -11.39
CA PRO A 51 6.06 -10.90 -12.64
C PRO A 51 4.94 -10.10 -13.31
N TYR A 52 4.11 -9.42 -12.53
CA TYR A 52 3.00 -8.59 -12.99
C TYR A 52 3.40 -7.20 -13.52
N LEU A 53 4.66 -6.77 -13.34
CA LEU A 53 5.14 -5.49 -13.87
C LEU A 53 5.65 -5.64 -15.31
N THR A 54 5.51 -4.59 -16.12
CA THR A 54 6.16 -4.52 -17.43
C THR A 54 7.68 -4.36 -17.30
N ASN A 55 8.42 -4.60 -18.39
CA ASN A 55 9.85 -4.31 -18.44
C ASN A 55 10.15 -2.85 -18.05
N MET A 56 9.37 -1.89 -18.57
CA MET A 56 9.57 -0.47 -18.26
C MET A 56 9.35 -0.19 -16.77
N GLN A 57 8.27 -0.74 -16.20
CA GLN A 57 7.98 -0.59 -14.78
C GLN A 57 9.09 -1.17 -13.89
N ARG A 58 9.61 -2.36 -14.21
CA ARG A 58 10.77 -2.93 -13.51
C ARG A 58 12.02 -2.04 -13.63
N ARG A 59 12.23 -1.39 -14.77
CA ARG A 59 13.30 -0.40 -14.92
C ARG A 59 13.06 0.82 -14.03
N THR A 60 11.83 1.29 -13.90
CA THR A 60 11.49 2.39 -12.98
C THR A 60 11.72 1.99 -11.51
N VAL A 61 11.38 0.76 -11.11
CA VAL A 61 11.72 0.25 -9.76
C VAL A 61 13.23 0.30 -9.52
N LEU A 62 14.04 -0.20 -10.47
CA LEU A 62 15.49 -0.12 -10.38
C LEU A 62 15.97 1.32 -10.28
N ALA A 63 15.50 2.21 -11.18
CA ALA A 63 15.90 3.61 -11.23
C ALA A 63 15.62 4.35 -9.92
N THR A 64 14.41 4.18 -9.36
CA THR A 64 13.97 4.90 -8.15
C THR A 64 14.67 4.41 -6.88
N THR A 65 15.27 3.23 -6.93
CA THR A 65 15.97 2.62 -5.78
C THR A 65 17.49 2.68 -5.91
N GLU A 66 18.04 3.24 -6.99
CA GLU A 66 19.48 3.38 -7.19
C GLU A 66 20.15 4.13 -6.02
N ILE A 67 21.37 3.72 -5.65
CA ILE A 67 22.21 4.58 -4.82
C ILE A 67 22.68 5.80 -5.61
N ASN A 68 22.92 6.90 -4.89
CA ASN A 68 23.35 8.17 -5.48
C ASN A 68 24.63 7.99 -6.31
N SER A 69 24.74 8.71 -7.43
CA SER A 69 25.89 8.52 -8.32
C SER A 69 27.19 9.12 -7.78
N ASN A 70 27.13 9.95 -6.74
CA ASN A 70 28.26 10.66 -6.18
C ASN A 70 29.10 9.81 -5.22
N TYR A 71 28.81 8.52 -5.05
CA TYR A 71 29.77 7.63 -4.39
C TYR A 71 30.96 7.32 -5.33
N PRO A 72 32.19 7.22 -4.80
CA PRO A 72 33.37 6.85 -5.58
C PRO A 72 33.23 5.51 -6.32
N VAL A 73 33.94 5.38 -7.44
CA VAL A 73 34.10 4.12 -8.23
C VAL A 73 32.83 3.60 -8.92
N ILE A 74 31.63 3.87 -8.40
CA ILE A 74 30.38 3.29 -8.93
C ILE A 74 29.87 3.98 -10.19
N ASN A 75 30.09 5.28 -10.39
CA ASN A 75 29.53 6.01 -11.53
C ASN A 75 30.12 5.56 -12.88
N LYS A 76 31.34 5.01 -12.88
CA LYS A 76 31.99 4.47 -14.09
C LYS A 76 31.39 3.16 -14.57
N SER A 77 30.47 2.56 -13.80
CA SER A 77 29.83 1.28 -14.11
C SER A 77 28.68 1.38 -15.12
N ARG A 78 28.33 2.58 -15.61
CA ARG A 78 27.18 2.79 -16.51
C ARG A 78 25.86 2.28 -15.89
N GLY A 79 25.64 2.61 -14.62
CA GLY A 79 24.45 2.20 -13.87
C GLY A 79 24.56 0.91 -13.06
N TRP A 80 25.38 -0.06 -13.48
CA TRP A 80 25.41 -1.39 -12.85
C TRP A 80 25.78 -1.37 -11.36
N GLY A 81 26.73 -0.52 -10.98
CA GLY A 81 27.17 -0.34 -9.60
C GLY A 81 26.20 0.48 -8.74
N ARG A 82 25.16 1.08 -9.34
CA ARG A 82 24.14 1.86 -8.62
C ARG A 82 22.92 1.03 -8.23
N LEU A 83 22.72 -0.14 -8.85
CA LEU A 83 21.55 -0.98 -8.64
C LEU A 83 21.49 -1.49 -7.20
N ASN A 84 20.46 -1.09 -6.46
CA ASN A 84 20.22 -1.54 -5.10
C ASN A 84 19.09 -2.57 -5.08
N LEU A 85 19.44 -3.85 -5.21
CA LEU A 85 18.44 -4.91 -5.35
C LEU A 85 17.65 -5.19 -4.06
N VAL A 86 18.19 -4.82 -2.90
CA VAL A 86 17.48 -4.97 -1.62
C VAL A 86 16.35 -3.95 -1.50
N ASP A 87 16.60 -2.68 -1.85
CA ASP A 87 15.53 -1.67 -1.91
C ASP A 87 14.59 -1.94 -3.08
N ALA A 88 15.11 -2.36 -4.25
CA ALA A 88 14.28 -2.71 -5.41
C ALA A 88 13.32 -3.85 -5.13
N ALA A 89 13.70 -4.87 -4.34
CA ALA A 89 12.83 -5.98 -3.97
C ALA A 89 11.64 -5.56 -3.08
N ASP A 90 11.65 -4.35 -2.53
CA ASP A 90 10.55 -3.74 -1.79
C ASP A 90 9.59 -2.91 -2.66
N GLY A 91 9.79 -2.91 -3.98
CA GLY A 91 8.97 -2.18 -4.92
C GLY A 91 9.55 -0.81 -5.24
N TYR A 92 8.72 0.08 -5.76
CA TYR A 92 9.09 1.47 -6.06
C TYR A 92 9.58 2.20 -4.81
N ALA A 93 10.52 3.14 -4.95
CA ALA A 93 10.74 4.17 -3.93
C ALA A 93 10.08 5.50 -4.30
N GLU A 94 9.72 5.68 -5.57
CA GLU A 94 9.07 6.90 -6.06
C GLU A 94 8.18 6.57 -7.27
N PHE A 95 7.03 7.24 -7.37
CA PHE A 95 6.19 7.27 -8.56
C PHE A 95 6.51 8.51 -9.39
N ASN A 96 7.48 8.39 -10.29
CA ASN A 96 7.87 9.46 -11.26
C ASN A 96 6.92 9.58 -12.46
N GLY A 97 5.72 9.05 -12.32
CA GLY A 97 4.69 8.91 -13.33
C GLY A 97 3.63 7.93 -12.85
N ASN A 98 2.51 7.85 -13.55
CA ASN A 98 1.44 6.94 -13.16
C ASN A 98 1.88 5.48 -13.29
N ILE A 99 1.53 4.68 -12.28
CA ILE A 99 1.86 3.27 -12.19
C ILE A 99 0.58 2.45 -12.24
N ASP A 100 0.44 1.63 -13.28
CA ASP A 100 -0.68 0.70 -13.42
C ASP A 100 -0.24 -0.72 -13.04
N VAL A 101 -0.79 -1.26 -11.95
CA VAL A 101 -0.52 -2.62 -11.46
C VAL A 101 -1.67 -3.53 -11.86
N ASN A 102 -1.40 -4.56 -12.66
CA ASN A 102 -2.38 -5.57 -13.07
C ASN A 102 -1.90 -6.96 -12.63
N MET A 103 -2.43 -7.44 -11.51
CA MET A 103 -2.05 -8.71 -10.87
C MET A 103 -3.11 -9.79 -11.15
N ASP A 104 -2.72 -10.98 -11.61
CA ASP A 104 -3.64 -12.10 -11.81
C ASP A 104 -3.47 -13.15 -10.70
N ALA A 105 -4.48 -13.29 -9.86
CA ALA A 105 -4.45 -14.25 -8.75
C ALA A 105 -4.36 -15.71 -9.21
N SER A 106 -4.83 -16.04 -10.41
CA SER A 106 -4.79 -17.40 -10.93
C SER A 106 -3.36 -17.87 -11.30
N ASP A 107 -2.44 -16.93 -11.54
CA ASP A 107 -1.04 -17.22 -11.81
C ASP A 107 -0.23 -17.56 -10.55
N GLY A 108 -0.80 -17.34 -9.35
CA GLY A 108 -0.17 -17.66 -8.07
C GLY A 108 1.08 -16.84 -7.76
N GLY A 109 1.77 -17.20 -6.66
CA GLY A 109 2.98 -16.52 -6.21
C GLY A 109 2.81 -15.00 -6.09
N PHE A 110 3.79 -14.24 -6.60
CA PHE A 110 3.72 -12.77 -6.58
C PHE A 110 2.66 -12.17 -7.49
N ASN A 111 2.04 -12.93 -8.41
CA ASN A 111 0.87 -12.42 -9.15
C ASN A 111 -0.40 -12.48 -8.30
N ALA A 112 -0.49 -13.41 -7.35
CA ALA A 112 -1.62 -13.49 -6.44
C ALA A 112 -1.51 -12.55 -5.25
N GLU A 113 -0.31 -12.43 -4.68
CA GLU A 113 -0.10 -11.60 -3.50
C GLU A 113 1.31 -11.03 -3.48
N ASP A 114 1.43 -9.73 -3.24
CA ASP A 114 2.73 -9.08 -3.07
C ASP A 114 2.68 -7.91 -2.08
N TYR A 115 3.85 -7.54 -1.58
CA TYR A 115 4.08 -6.50 -0.60
C TYR A 115 5.11 -5.50 -1.13
N TRP A 116 4.72 -4.24 -1.23
CA TRP A 116 5.64 -3.12 -1.40
C TRP A 116 5.88 -2.45 -0.06
N ARG A 117 7.16 -2.32 0.31
CA ARG A 117 7.59 -1.94 1.67
C ARG A 117 8.47 -0.71 1.73
N ASN A 118 8.78 -0.11 0.60
CA ASN A 118 9.46 1.19 0.58
C ASN A 118 8.47 2.29 0.98
N ASP A 119 9.02 3.38 1.50
CA ASP A 119 8.29 4.65 1.63
C ASP A 119 8.26 5.29 0.24
N ILE A 120 7.09 5.28 -0.41
CA ILE A 120 6.93 5.70 -1.81
C ILE A 120 6.57 7.18 -1.87
N SER A 121 7.40 7.98 -2.52
CA SER A 121 7.15 9.41 -2.81
C SER A 121 6.75 9.64 -4.28
N GLY A 122 6.67 10.91 -4.70
CA GLY A 122 6.55 11.30 -6.11
C GLY A 122 5.18 11.84 -6.51
N GLU A 123 5.09 12.34 -7.74
CA GLU A 123 3.89 12.99 -8.26
C GLU A 123 2.99 12.05 -9.08
N GLY A 124 3.33 10.76 -9.18
CA GLY A 124 2.55 9.77 -9.88
C GLY A 124 1.38 9.20 -9.07
N ARG A 125 0.36 8.73 -9.78
CA ARG A 125 -0.77 7.97 -9.21
C ARG A 125 -0.49 6.47 -9.26
N LEU A 126 -1.01 5.73 -8.29
CA LEU A 126 -1.15 4.27 -8.37
C LEU A 126 -2.53 3.89 -8.91
N THR A 127 -2.61 3.05 -9.93
CA THR A 127 -3.83 2.36 -10.36
C THR A 127 -3.70 0.87 -10.06
N LYS A 128 -4.60 0.32 -9.24
CA LYS A 128 -4.68 -1.12 -8.94
C LYS A 128 -5.79 -1.78 -9.76
N ASN A 129 -5.40 -2.76 -10.56
CA ASN A 129 -6.24 -3.59 -11.43
C ASN A 129 -5.99 -5.09 -11.18
N GLY A 130 -6.72 -5.93 -11.92
CA GLY A 130 -6.58 -7.39 -11.89
C GLY A 130 -7.21 -8.00 -10.64
N THR A 131 -7.00 -9.28 -10.41
CA THR A 131 -7.62 -10.05 -9.34
C THR A 131 -6.73 -10.28 -8.12
N GLY A 132 -5.42 -10.02 -8.23
CA GLY A 132 -4.47 -10.22 -7.12
C GLY A 132 -4.52 -9.15 -6.03
N THR A 133 -3.77 -9.39 -4.96
CA THR A 133 -3.69 -8.57 -3.75
C THR A 133 -2.33 -7.84 -3.67
N LEU A 134 -2.36 -6.52 -3.48
CA LEU A 134 -1.16 -5.73 -3.22
C LEU A 134 -1.23 -5.08 -1.83
N TYR A 135 -0.23 -5.33 -1.00
CA TYR A 135 -0.03 -4.65 0.28
C TYR A 135 0.92 -3.47 0.12
N LEU A 136 0.51 -2.29 0.60
CA LEU A 136 1.39 -1.15 0.78
C LEU A 136 1.67 -0.97 2.27
N THR A 137 2.92 -1.17 2.67
CA THR A 137 3.33 -1.18 4.09
C THR A 137 4.20 0.01 4.49
N GLY A 138 4.68 0.80 3.52
CA GLY A 138 5.53 1.97 3.77
C GLY A 138 4.72 3.21 4.16
N ASN A 139 5.41 4.23 4.64
CA ASN A 139 4.83 5.56 4.92
C ASN A 139 4.84 6.38 3.63
N ASN A 140 3.82 6.18 2.79
CA ASN A 140 3.81 6.73 1.45
C ASN A 140 3.40 8.21 1.45
N THR A 141 3.93 8.96 0.49
CA THR A 141 3.75 10.42 0.35
C THR A 141 3.46 10.85 -1.09
N TYR A 142 3.28 9.90 -2.01
CA TYR A 142 2.95 10.22 -3.39
C TYR A 142 1.64 11.02 -3.48
N SER A 143 1.60 11.98 -4.40
CA SER A 143 0.67 13.12 -4.30
C SER A 143 -0.43 13.16 -5.35
N SER A 144 -0.47 12.22 -6.31
CA SER A 144 -1.54 12.16 -7.33
C SER A 144 -2.64 11.13 -7.04
N GLY A 145 -2.63 10.58 -5.82
CA GLY A 145 -3.70 9.73 -5.30
C GLY A 145 -3.60 8.27 -5.73
N THR A 146 -4.65 7.52 -5.41
CA THR A 146 -4.75 6.08 -5.63
C THR A 146 -6.09 5.76 -6.27
N LEU A 147 -6.09 4.94 -7.32
CA LEU A 147 -7.29 4.45 -7.99
C LEU A 147 -7.35 2.92 -7.90
N VAL A 148 -8.46 2.38 -7.39
CA VAL A 148 -8.72 0.94 -7.33
C VAL A 148 -9.86 0.59 -8.28
N GLN A 149 -9.58 -0.34 -9.19
CA GLN A 149 -10.51 -0.80 -10.23
C GLN A 149 -10.57 -2.33 -10.30
N GLY A 150 -9.97 -3.04 -9.33
CA GLY A 150 -10.01 -4.50 -9.28
C GLY A 150 -9.03 -5.12 -8.28
N GLY A 151 -9.41 -6.31 -7.79
CA GLY A 151 -8.63 -7.09 -6.83
C GLY A 151 -8.55 -6.37 -5.49
N SER A 152 -7.55 -6.69 -4.66
CA SER A 152 -7.42 -6.08 -3.33
C SER A 152 -6.21 -5.16 -3.23
N LEU A 153 -6.41 -3.95 -2.70
CA LEU A 153 -5.34 -3.05 -2.27
C LEU A 153 -5.40 -2.88 -0.75
N ILE A 154 -4.33 -3.27 -0.06
CA ILE A 154 -4.32 -3.33 1.40
C ILE A 154 -3.40 -2.26 1.97
N ALA A 155 -3.98 -1.38 2.80
CA ALA A 155 -3.26 -0.39 3.59
C ALA A 155 -2.75 -1.03 4.89
N ALA A 156 -1.45 -1.29 4.96
CA ALA A 156 -0.79 -1.80 6.15
C ALA A 156 -0.04 -0.71 6.95
N SER A 157 -0.26 0.56 6.61
CA SER A 157 0.24 1.73 7.34
C SER A 157 -0.78 2.88 7.28
N PRO A 158 -0.71 3.89 8.17
CA PRO A 158 -1.66 5.00 8.21
C PRO A 158 -1.63 5.92 6.98
N THR A 159 -0.53 5.93 6.23
CA THR A 159 -0.35 6.75 5.01
C THR A 159 -0.11 5.89 3.77
N ALA A 160 -0.51 4.62 3.81
CA ALA A 160 -0.23 3.64 2.76
C ALA A 160 -0.66 4.10 1.36
N PHE A 161 -1.70 4.93 1.24
CA PHE A 161 -2.26 5.33 -0.06
C PHE A 161 -1.86 6.74 -0.53
N GLY A 162 -0.81 7.31 0.07
CA GLY A 162 -0.31 8.63 -0.27
C GLY A 162 -1.16 9.75 0.36
N THR A 163 -1.04 10.97 -0.16
CA THR A 163 -1.57 12.18 0.49
C THR A 163 -2.79 12.78 -0.21
N ASN A 164 -3.25 12.17 -1.30
CA ASN A 164 -4.35 12.68 -2.12
C ASN A 164 -5.53 11.71 -2.09
N THR A 165 -6.45 11.85 -3.05
CA THR A 165 -7.71 11.14 -3.09
C THR A 165 -7.52 9.65 -3.31
N LEU A 166 -8.26 8.85 -2.54
CA LEU A 166 -8.50 7.44 -2.81
C LEU A 166 -9.81 7.30 -3.59
N TYR A 167 -9.71 6.84 -4.83
CA TYR A 167 -10.85 6.53 -5.69
C TYR A 167 -11.03 5.02 -5.79
N VAL A 168 -12.25 4.53 -5.56
CA VAL A 168 -12.62 3.12 -5.70
C VAL A 168 -13.80 3.04 -6.66
N THR A 169 -13.56 2.34 -7.77
CA THR A 169 -14.57 2.11 -8.83
C THR A 169 -14.99 0.65 -8.90
N ASP A 170 -14.11 -0.26 -8.46
CA ASP A 170 -14.32 -1.70 -8.34
C ASP A 170 -13.19 -2.27 -7.47
N GLY A 171 -13.26 -3.56 -7.12
CA GLY A 171 -12.31 -4.24 -6.25
C GLY A 171 -12.53 -3.94 -4.77
N ASN A 172 -11.53 -4.26 -3.95
CA ASN A 172 -11.56 -4.10 -2.51
C ASN A 172 -10.40 -3.23 -2.03
N VAL A 173 -10.71 -2.30 -1.13
CA VAL A 173 -9.72 -1.61 -0.30
C VAL A 173 -9.81 -2.19 1.10
N GLU A 174 -8.69 -2.66 1.64
CA GLU A 174 -8.63 -3.14 3.04
C GLU A 174 -7.74 -2.26 3.91
N ILE A 175 -8.26 -1.88 5.08
CA ILE A 175 -7.54 -1.14 6.12
C ILE A 175 -7.08 -2.15 7.17
N SER A 176 -5.79 -2.47 7.16
CA SER A 176 -5.13 -3.38 8.12
C SER A 176 -3.98 -2.66 8.85
N THR A 177 -4.27 -1.46 9.33
CA THR A 177 -3.34 -0.59 10.05
C THR A 177 -3.79 -0.34 11.49
N LYS A 178 -2.84 -0.06 12.38
CA LYS A 178 -3.05 0.21 13.81
C LYS A 178 -3.56 1.62 14.13
N GLU A 179 -3.68 2.46 13.12
CA GLU A 179 -4.23 3.82 13.24
C GLU A 179 -5.11 4.09 12.03
N ALA A 180 -5.82 5.23 12.03
CA ALA A 180 -6.63 5.64 10.90
C ALA A 180 -5.80 5.71 9.60
N LEU A 181 -6.30 5.11 8.52
CA LEU A 181 -5.79 5.39 7.18
C LEU A 181 -6.19 6.82 6.81
N THR A 182 -5.23 7.68 6.54
CA THR A 182 -5.47 9.10 6.23
C THR A 182 -5.29 9.35 4.73
N VAL A 183 -6.28 10.00 4.12
CA VAL A 183 -6.28 10.44 2.72
C VAL A 183 -6.84 11.86 2.61
N SER A 184 -6.65 12.54 1.47
CA SER A 184 -7.30 13.85 1.25
C SER A 184 -8.80 13.69 1.17
N ASP A 185 -9.25 12.86 0.25
CA ASP A 185 -10.65 12.58 -0.05
C ASP A 185 -10.80 11.07 -0.26
N PHE A 186 -12.00 10.55 0.00
CA PHE A 186 -12.36 9.18 -0.34
C PHE A 186 -13.61 9.20 -1.20
N VAL A 187 -13.50 8.63 -2.40
CA VAL A 187 -14.61 8.56 -3.36
C VAL A 187 -14.81 7.10 -3.73
N MET A 188 -16.03 6.60 -3.50
CA MET A 188 -16.40 5.22 -3.76
C MET A 188 -17.62 5.18 -4.68
N GLU A 189 -17.39 4.81 -5.93
CA GLU A 189 -18.43 4.64 -6.95
C GLU A 189 -18.87 3.18 -7.10
N GLY A 190 -18.09 2.23 -6.57
CA GLY A 190 -18.38 0.80 -6.55
C GLY A 190 -17.37 0.03 -5.69
N GLY A 191 -17.49 -1.29 -5.67
CA GLY A 191 -16.57 -2.19 -4.96
C GLY A 191 -16.78 -2.27 -3.45
N GLU A 192 -15.71 -2.60 -2.73
CA GLU A 192 -15.73 -2.98 -1.32
C GLU A 192 -14.72 -2.15 -0.50
N LEU A 193 -15.11 -1.78 0.72
CA LEU A 193 -14.22 -1.29 1.77
C LEU A 193 -14.22 -2.31 2.91
N THR A 194 -13.05 -2.85 3.24
CA THR A 194 -12.85 -3.75 4.38
C THR A 194 -12.07 -3.05 5.48
N ILE A 195 -12.53 -3.14 6.74
CA ILE A 195 -11.83 -2.62 7.91
C ILE A 195 -11.56 -3.76 8.90
N ASP A 196 -10.27 -4.01 9.17
CA ASP A 196 -9.84 -4.97 10.20
C ASP A 196 -9.82 -4.31 11.58
N LEU A 197 -10.81 -4.66 12.39
CA LEU A 197 -11.00 -4.22 13.78
C LEU A 197 -10.53 -5.28 14.79
N VAL A 198 -10.03 -6.43 14.34
CA VAL A 198 -9.56 -7.53 15.22
C VAL A 198 -8.30 -7.11 15.94
N THR A 199 -7.35 -6.54 15.21
CA THR A 199 -6.04 -6.17 15.75
C THR A 199 -6.00 -4.75 16.30
N ASN A 200 -6.98 -3.91 15.93
CA ASN A 200 -7.09 -2.53 16.36
C ASN A 200 -8.53 -1.99 16.23
N GLU A 201 -9.18 -1.73 17.36
CA GLU A 201 -10.53 -1.16 17.40
C GLU A 201 -10.62 0.29 16.88
N ASN A 202 -9.50 0.97 16.69
CA ASN A 202 -9.45 2.34 16.16
C ASN A 202 -9.18 2.41 14.65
N ALA A 203 -9.09 1.25 13.96
CA ALA A 203 -8.91 1.22 12.52
C ALA A 203 -10.13 1.87 11.85
N GLN A 204 -9.86 2.82 10.96
CA GLN A 204 -10.90 3.59 10.27
C GLN A 204 -10.33 4.21 9.00
N LEU A 205 -11.22 4.66 8.12
CA LEU A 205 -10.87 5.57 7.04
C LEU A 205 -11.07 7.02 7.52
N LYS A 206 -10.02 7.82 7.42
CA LYS A 206 -10.05 9.26 7.68
C LYS A 206 -9.77 10.02 6.39
N ALA A 207 -10.74 10.81 5.93
CA ALA A 207 -10.52 11.76 4.85
C ALA A 207 -10.41 13.18 5.43
N GLU A 208 -9.36 13.91 5.12
CA GLU A 208 -9.20 15.29 5.64
C GLU A 208 -10.24 16.26 5.03
N ASN A 209 -10.77 15.96 3.85
CA ASN A 209 -11.77 16.77 3.17
C ASN A 209 -13.12 16.05 3.14
N GLY A 210 -13.42 15.30 2.07
CA GLY A 210 -14.72 14.67 1.86
C GLY A 210 -14.67 13.15 1.74
N ILE A 211 -15.76 12.51 2.17
CA ILE A 211 -16.12 11.13 1.85
C ILE A 211 -17.36 11.18 0.96
N TYR A 212 -17.30 10.53 -0.20
CA TYR A 212 -18.37 10.49 -1.20
C TYR A 212 -18.68 9.03 -1.57
N LEU A 213 -19.78 8.51 -1.02
CA LEU A 213 -20.31 7.17 -1.30
C LEU A 213 -21.39 7.29 -2.39
N ALA A 214 -20.94 7.39 -3.65
CA ALA A 214 -21.73 7.96 -4.74
C ALA A 214 -22.42 6.93 -5.65
N GLY A 215 -22.07 5.65 -5.57
CA GLY A 215 -22.63 4.64 -6.49
C GLY A 215 -23.78 3.81 -5.92
N VAL A 216 -23.93 2.60 -6.48
CA VAL A 216 -25.12 1.76 -6.26
C VAL A 216 -24.85 0.37 -5.67
N ASP A 217 -23.59 0.02 -5.46
CA ASP A 217 -23.13 -1.30 -5.03
C ASP A 217 -21.95 -1.25 -4.03
N GLN A 218 -21.77 -0.13 -3.32
CA GLN A 218 -20.72 -0.04 -2.29
C GLN A 218 -21.04 -0.97 -1.11
N VAL A 219 -20.07 -1.81 -0.76
CA VAL A 219 -20.16 -2.69 0.41
C VAL A 219 -19.10 -2.31 1.45
N LEU A 220 -19.50 -2.26 2.72
CA LEU A 220 -18.58 -2.17 3.86
C LEU A 220 -18.49 -3.53 4.56
N HIS A 221 -17.29 -4.09 4.62
CA HIS A 221 -16.96 -5.28 5.39
C HIS A 221 -16.21 -4.91 6.67
N LEU A 222 -16.63 -5.47 7.79
CA LEU A 222 -15.99 -5.30 9.09
C LEU A 222 -15.51 -6.66 9.57
N HIS A 223 -14.20 -6.79 9.74
CA HIS A 223 -13.62 -7.93 10.46
C HIS A 223 -13.50 -7.56 11.93
N VAL A 224 -14.32 -8.17 12.78
CA VAL A 224 -14.43 -7.82 14.20
C VAL A 224 -13.86 -8.93 15.09
N PRO A 225 -13.41 -8.62 16.31
CA PRO A 225 -13.16 -9.67 17.29
C PRO A 225 -14.47 -10.37 17.68
N ILE A 226 -14.38 -11.54 18.32
CA ILE A 226 -15.57 -12.23 18.83
C ILE A 226 -16.28 -11.33 19.86
N LEU A 227 -17.49 -10.87 19.56
CA LEU A 227 -18.25 -9.98 20.43
C LEU A 227 -19.26 -10.76 21.27
N LYS A 228 -19.36 -10.40 22.55
CA LYS A 228 -20.37 -10.95 23.50
C LYS A 228 -21.46 -9.94 23.86
N MET A 229 -21.28 -8.69 23.45
CA MET A 229 -22.20 -7.58 23.66
C MET A 229 -22.05 -6.60 22.49
N PRO A 230 -23.02 -5.70 22.27
CA PRO A 230 -22.89 -4.66 21.27
C PRO A 230 -21.66 -3.78 21.50
N VAL A 231 -20.90 -3.50 20.44
CA VAL A 231 -19.74 -2.59 20.44
C VAL A 231 -19.89 -1.59 19.30
N SER A 232 -19.56 -0.32 19.55
CA SER A 232 -19.58 0.72 18.54
C SER A 232 -18.17 1.09 18.10
N TYR A 233 -17.96 1.21 16.78
CA TYR A 233 -16.70 1.58 16.15
C TYR A 233 -16.92 2.83 15.28
N THR A 234 -16.03 3.81 15.40
CA THR A 234 -15.93 4.88 14.41
C THR A 234 -15.18 4.33 13.22
N VAL A 235 -15.85 4.22 12.07
CA VAL A 235 -15.29 3.59 10.86
C VAL A 235 -14.95 4.60 9.77
N LEU A 236 -15.63 5.75 9.77
CA LEU A 236 -15.38 6.86 8.86
C LEU A 236 -15.27 8.17 9.66
N THR A 237 -14.27 8.99 9.35
CA THR A 237 -14.16 10.37 9.84
C THR A 237 -13.79 11.30 8.69
N SER A 238 -14.47 12.45 8.58
CA SER A 238 -14.16 13.47 7.58
C SER A 238 -14.67 14.86 7.96
N ASN A 239 -14.35 15.87 7.15
CA ASN A 239 -14.99 17.19 7.26
C ASN A 239 -16.36 17.24 6.56
N HIS A 240 -16.59 16.34 5.61
CA HIS A 240 -17.86 16.16 4.93
C HIS A 240 -18.07 14.69 4.54
N LEU A 241 -19.28 14.18 4.71
CA LEU A 241 -19.70 12.85 4.26
C LEU A 241 -21.01 12.97 3.50
N GLU A 242 -21.02 12.45 2.28
CA GLU A 242 -22.18 12.33 1.42
C GLU A 242 -22.38 10.87 0.97
N GLY A 243 -23.62 10.39 1.05
CA GLY A 243 -24.00 9.03 0.66
C GLY A 243 -23.90 7.99 1.78
N GLU A 244 -24.25 6.75 1.45
CA GLU A 244 -24.29 5.63 2.38
C GLU A 244 -23.87 4.33 1.67
N PHE A 245 -23.20 3.44 2.39
CA PHE A 245 -22.98 2.06 1.92
C PHE A 245 -24.31 1.36 1.66
N LYS A 246 -24.36 0.54 0.62
CA LYS A 246 -25.55 -0.22 0.24
C LYS A 246 -25.70 -1.49 1.05
N GLU A 247 -24.58 -2.12 1.34
CA GLU A 247 -24.51 -3.31 2.17
C GLU A 247 -23.41 -3.14 3.21
N ILE A 248 -23.68 -3.63 4.42
CA ILE A 248 -22.74 -3.57 5.53
C ILE A 248 -22.75 -4.94 6.18
N ASN A 249 -21.58 -5.54 6.28
CA ASN A 249 -21.39 -6.89 6.79
C ASN A 249 -20.36 -6.87 7.90
N ALA A 250 -20.60 -7.63 8.97
CA ALA A 250 -19.63 -7.84 10.04
C ALA A 250 -19.46 -9.33 10.31
N VAL A 251 -18.21 -9.77 10.30
CA VAL A 251 -17.82 -11.18 10.48
C VAL A 251 -16.63 -11.23 11.44
N ASP A 252 -16.60 -12.22 12.34
CA ASP A 252 -15.44 -12.44 13.21
C ASP A 252 -14.43 -13.45 12.64
N VAL A 253 -13.34 -13.63 13.37
CA VAL A 253 -12.26 -14.57 13.04
C VAL A 253 -12.69 -16.04 12.94
N GLU A 254 -13.87 -16.40 13.45
CA GLU A 254 -14.45 -17.74 13.35
C GLU A 254 -15.50 -17.85 12.22
N GLY A 255 -15.78 -16.75 11.52
CA GLY A 255 -16.78 -16.68 10.46
C GLY A 255 -18.20 -16.43 10.96
N ASN A 256 -18.41 -16.09 12.24
CA ASN A 256 -19.74 -15.76 12.74
C ASN A 256 -20.16 -14.38 12.24
N THR A 257 -21.42 -14.25 11.81
CA THR A 257 -22.00 -13.00 11.33
C THR A 257 -22.67 -12.21 12.45
N TYR A 258 -22.62 -10.89 12.37
CA TYR A 258 -23.18 -9.97 13.36
C TYR A 258 -24.28 -9.08 12.77
N ILE A 259 -25.17 -8.61 13.65
CA ILE A 259 -26.15 -7.57 13.31
C ILE A 259 -25.43 -6.23 13.32
N VAL A 260 -25.56 -5.45 12.24
CA VAL A 260 -24.94 -4.14 12.10
C VAL A 260 -25.99 -3.03 12.06
N ALA A 261 -25.71 -1.93 12.75
CA ALA A 261 -26.49 -0.71 12.68
C ALA A 261 -25.53 0.47 12.43
N MET A 262 -25.69 1.13 11.29
CA MET A 262 -24.86 2.26 10.88
C MET A 262 -25.54 3.59 11.24
N ASN A 263 -24.78 4.52 11.78
CA ASN A 263 -25.19 5.90 12.02
C ASN A 263 -24.28 6.85 11.26
N TYR A 264 -24.84 7.52 10.24
CA TYR A 264 -24.14 8.52 9.44
C TYR A 264 -24.37 9.92 10.01
N ALA A 265 -23.30 10.70 10.06
CA ALA A 265 -23.29 12.11 10.38
C ALA A 265 -22.57 12.88 9.26
N GLU A 266 -22.72 14.20 9.23
CA GLU A 266 -22.08 15.06 8.24
C GLU A 266 -20.54 14.93 8.22
N ASN A 267 -19.94 14.49 9.33
CA ASN A 267 -18.49 14.43 9.52
C ASN A 267 -17.95 13.00 9.74
N GLY A 268 -18.74 11.97 9.44
CA GLY A 268 -18.29 10.59 9.61
C GLY A 268 -19.41 9.61 9.88
N ALA A 269 -19.04 8.39 10.25
CA ALA A 269 -19.99 7.33 10.52
C ALA A 269 -19.50 6.37 11.59
N VAL A 270 -20.44 5.96 12.43
CA VAL A 270 -20.24 5.01 13.53
C VAL A 270 -21.09 3.78 13.28
N VAL A 271 -20.48 2.61 13.34
CA VAL A 271 -21.19 1.33 13.27
C VAL A 271 -21.34 0.76 14.67
N THR A 272 -22.52 0.19 14.98
CA THR A 272 -22.72 -0.64 16.17
C THR A 272 -22.91 -2.09 15.72
N VAL A 273 -22.04 -2.96 16.18
CA VAL A 273 -21.99 -4.39 15.85
C VAL A 273 -22.48 -5.19 17.05
N SER A 274 -23.51 -6.01 16.85
CA SER A 274 -24.18 -6.78 17.91
C SER A 274 -24.18 -8.27 17.60
N PRO A 275 -23.95 -9.15 18.60
CA PRO A 275 -24.08 -10.59 18.40
C PRO A 275 -25.45 -10.97 17.84
N SER A 276 -25.47 -11.89 16.88
CA SER A 276 -26.71 -12.51 16.43
C SER A 276 -27.31 -13.31 17.59
N SER A 277 -28.63 -13.20 17.78
CA SER A 277 -29.36 -13.82 18.91
C SER A 277 -29.27 -15.34 18.92
#